data_AF-A0A7X8DTB2-F1
#
_entry.id   AF-A0A7X8DTB2-F1
#
_cell.length_a   1.000
_cell.length_b   1.000
_cell.length_c   1.000
_cell.angle_alpha   90.00
_cell.angle_beta   90.00
_cell.angle_gamma   90.00
#
_symmetry.space_group_name_H-M   'P 1'
#
loop_
_entity.id
_entity.type
_entity.pdbx_description
1 polymer ?
#
loop_
_entity_poly.entity_id
_entity_poly.type
_entity_poly.pdbx_seq_one_letter_code
_entity_poly.pdbx_strand_id
1 'polypeptide(L)'
;MSHYENNMNLLKTKDFSLYSKISLHNTDKEKYIKVLTPSKDYSLKIVSYDYTRQKYIDFFLHSKYNPVREAEKFAKAKWENNKVVLLYGFAFGYHIEAILELLLEDQELYIFEMNLDVFKSALEARDLTKILSHPRIHLIISDDPKELALRLSQLLKEHENLIIYPASLKTIPQKGDNIRFILEDWDIKKTEPDEWKERVTRNYEKNLRLNCPNVGELYGNYKGLPFIIVSAGPSLEKNMNLLKHLEGRAFIFAVGRVLKTLLLEDIEPDMFCIIDPQYEPTYSQISGYEDLNIPLVFHDGAAADTIAKYMGPKYIASDKKEHIKNANHIMDLGGSVATCVMDLSIRLGGNPIVFVGQDLAFTKGQSHAYGSIVNIDVSRRKVKGQNGEFLDTSLGLLSFKHWIENKIKDNPHIEFINATEGGAFIEGCKHMTLQNFIDNYINYSNSFDKRLRKRRLKEEVKIFTSSIQYIN
;
A
#
# COMPACT_ATOMS: atom_id res chain seq x y z
N MET A 1 -27.98 7.73 -38.46
CA MET A 1 -27.32 8.43 -37.34
C MET A 1 -26.09 7.61 -36.98
N SER A 2 -24.91 8.21 -36.95
CA SER A 2 -23.70 7.49 -36.52
C SER A 2 -23.84 7.03 -35.06
N HIS A 3 -23.11 6.00 -34.65
CA HIS A 3 -23.07 5.58 -33.24
C HIS A 3 -22.77 6.77 -32.32
N TYR A 4 -21.81 7.62 -32.70
CA TYR A 4 -21.43 8.81 -31.94
C TYR A 4 -22.59 9.78 -31.73
N GLU A 5 -23.31 10.15 -32.80
CA GLU A 5 -24.44 11.08 -32.70
C GLU A 5 -25.55 10.54 -31.78
N ASN A 6 -25.91 9.27 -31.93
CA ASN A 6 -26.93 8.64 -31.09
C ASN A 6 -26.49 8.60 -29.62
N ASN A 7 -25.25 8.16 -29.37
CA ASN A 7 -24.68 8.10 -28.03
C ASN A 7 -24.58 9.49 -27.39
N MET A 8 -24.19 10.52 -28.14
CA MET A 8 -24.11 11.89 -27.62
C MET A 8 -25.49 12.45 -27.27
N ASN A 9 -26.54 12.11 -28.03
CA ASN A 9 -27.92 12.48 -27.67
C ASN A 9 -28.38 11.81 -26.37
N LEU A 10 -28.11 10.51 -26.21
CA LEU A 10 -28.42 9.80 -24.96
C LEU A 10 -27.62 10.36 -23.78
N LEU A 11 -26.32 10.60 -23.97
CA LEU A 11 -25.46 11.20 -22.95
C LEU A 11 -25.95 12.58 -22.53
N LYS A 12 -26.42 13.42 -23.47
CA LYS A 12 -27.00 14.73 -23.17
C LYS A 12 -28.19 14.64 -22.22
N THR A 13 -29.03 13.61 -22.39
CA THR A 13 -30.19 13.39 -21.51
C THR A 13 -29.79 12.81 -20.16
N LYS A 14 -28.78 11.93 -20.13
CA LYS A 14 -28.33 11.25 -18.90
C LYS A 14 -27.48 12.14 -18.00
N ASP A 15 -26.54 12.87 -18.59
CA ASP A 15 -25.61 13.76 -17.91
C ASP A 15 -25.16 14.89 -18.85
N PHE A 16 -25.81 16.04 -18.71
CA PHE A 16 -25.54 17.22 -19.52
C PHE A 16 -24.12 17.79 -19.29
N SER A 17 -23.58 17.66 -18.08
CA SER A 17 -22.25 18.17 -17.74
C SER A 17 -21.18 17.34 -18.44
N LEU A 18 -21.28 16.01 -18.33
CA LEU A 18 -20.40 15.09 -19.03
C LEU A 18 -20.53 15.23 -20.56
N TYR A 19 -21.75 15.37 -21.08
CA TYR A 19 -21.98 15.66 -22.50
C TYR A 19 -21.21 16.91 -22.96
N SER A 20 -21.28 18.00 -22.20
CA SER A 20 -20.62 19.25 -22.53
C SER A 20 -19.09 19.08 -22.54
N LYS A 21 -18.56 18.38 -21.54
CA LYS A 21 -17.13 18.06 -21.42
C LYS A 21 -16.63 17.24 -22.63
N ILE A 22 -17.36 16.19 -23.01
CA ILE A 22 -16.99 15.32 -24.14
C ILE A 22 -17.17 16.00 -25.51
N SER A 23 -18.16 16.88 -25.64
CA SER A 23 -18.38 17.65 -26.87
C SER A 23 -17.19 18.55 -27.20
N LEU A 24 -16.54 19.11 -26.17
CA LEU A 24 -15.37 19.98 -26.31
C LEU A 24 -14.03 19.23 -26.30
N HIS A 25 -14.00 17.99 -25.82
CA HIS A 25 -12.78 17.19 -25.73
C HIS A 25 -12.33 16.68 -27.10
N ASN A 26 -11.05 16.80 -27.45
CA ASN A 26 -10.51 16.21 -28.68
C ASN A 26 -9.65 14.99 -28.35
N THR A 27 -10.00 13.85 -28.95
CA THR A 27 -9.26 12.60 -28.76
C THR A 27 -7.92 12.65 -29.49
N ASP A 28 -6.85 12.26 -28.80
CA ASP A 28 -5.55 12.00 -29.42
C ASP A 28 -5.59 10.73 -30.28
N LYS A 29 -5.84 10.88 -31.58
CA LYS A 29 -6.04 9.77 -32.52
C LYS A 29 -4.76 8.99 -32.83
N GLU A 30 -3.59 9.57 -32.60
CA GLU A 30 -2.30 8.87 -32.77
C GLU A 30 -2.02 7.96 -31.58
N LYS A 31 -2.46 8.39 -30.39
CA LYS A 31 -2.35 7.62 -29.16
C LYS A 31 -3.44 6.55 -29.02
N TYR A 32 -4.69 6.88 -29.32
CA TYR A 32 -5.85 6.02 -29.09
C TYR A 32 -6.44 5.54 -30.42
N ILE A 33 -6.00 4.37 -30.87
CA ILE A 33 -6.30 3.84 -32.19
C ILE A 33 -7.37 2.75 -32.07
N LYS A 34 -8.55 3.01 -32.63
CA LYS A 34 -9.65 2.03 -32.73
C LYS A 34 -9.28 0.97 -33.78
N VAL A 35 -9.26 -0.30 -33.37
CA VAL A 35 -8.89 -1.43 -34.24
C VAL A 35 -10.06 -2.40 -34.32
N LEU A 36 -10.52 -2.68 -35.54
CA LEU A 36 -11.55 -3.70 -35.78
C LEU A 36 -10.95 -5.09 -35.59
N THR A 37 -11.58 -5.91 -34.75
CA THR A 37 -11.15 -7.27 -34.44
C THR A 37 -11.77 -8.28 -35.41
N PRO A 38 -11.26 -9.53 -35.47
CA PRO A 38 -11.88 -10.61 -36.24
C PRO A 38 -13.35 -10.90 -35.85
N SER A 39 -13.77 -10.62 -34.61
CA SER A 39 -15.19 -10.75 -34.21
C SER A 39 -16.09 -9.64 -34.75
N LYS A 40 -15.52 -8.68 -35.51
CA LYS A 40 -16.20 -7.46 -36.01
C LYS A 40 -16.56 -6.45 -34.92
N ASP A 41 -16.00 -6.60 -33.73
CA ASP A 41 -16.05 -5.61 -32.65
C ASP A 41 -14.78 -4.76 -32.63
N TYR A 42 -14.82 -3.58 -32.01
CA TYR A 42 -13.63 -2.76 -31.85
C TYR A 42 -12.87 -3.06 -30.56
N SER A 43 -11.55 -3.13 -30.65
CA SER A 43 -10.64 -2.95 -29.52
C SER A 43 -9.94 -1.58 -29.63
N LEU A 44 -9.31 -1.14 -28.54
CA LEU A 44 -8.54 0.09 -28.50
C LEU A 44 -7.06 -0.23 -28.32
N LYS A 45 -6.25 0.07 -29.34
CA LYS A 45 -4.80 0.06 -29.25
C LYS A 45 -4.34 1.40 -28.69
N ILE A 46 -3.53 1.36 -27.63
CA ILE A 46 -3.01 2.55 -26.96
C ILE A 46 -1.50 2.58 -27.14
N VAL A 47 -1.00 3.67 -27.69
CA VAL A 47 0.43 3.92 -27.89
C VAL A 47 0.92 4.86 -26.79
N SER A 48 1.96 4.48 -26.06
CA SER A 48 2.52 5.30 -25.00
C SER A 48 4.04 5.30 -25.05
N TYR A 49 4.66 6.43 -24.73
CA TYR A 49 6.10 6.49 -24.58
C TYR A 49 6.50 5.95 -23.20
N ASP A 50 7.28 4.88 -23.20
CA ASP A 50 7.91 4.35 -22.00
C ASP A 50 9.21 5.14 -21.75
N TYR A 51 9.15 6.13 -20.87
CA TYR A 51 10.30 6.96 -20.49
C TYR A 51 11.44 6.15 -19.86
N THR A 52 11.14 4.99 -19.27
CA THR A 52 12.18 4.13 -18.68
C THR A 52 12.99 3.42 -19.76
N ARG A 53 12.33 3.04 -20.85
CA ARG A 53 12.93 2.34 -22.00
C ARG A 53 13.31 3.26 -23.16
N GLN A 54 12.96 4.54 -23.04
CA GLN A 54 13.09 5.55 -24.08
C GLN A 54 12.50 5.09 -25.42
N LYS A 55 11.36 4.37 -25.39
CA LYS A 55 10.72 3.85 -26.61
C LYS A 55 9.21 3.89 -26.53
N TYR A 56 8.56 3.96 -27.68
CA TYR A 56 7.12 3.73 -27.77
C TYR A 56 6.81 2.25 -27.53
N ILE A 57 5.84 2.02 -26.66
CA ILE A 57 5.20 0.73 -26.45
C ILE A 57 3.72 0.87 -26.82
N ASP A 58 3.11 -0.25 -27.17
CA ASP A 58 1.67 -0.31 -27.35
C ASP A 58 1.07 -1.50 -26.60
N PHE A 59 -0.21 -1.36 -26.27
CA PHE A 59 -1.02 -2.42 -25.71
C PHE A 59 -2.47 -2.25 -26.16
N PHE A 60 -3.25 -3.33 -26.03
CA PHE A 60 -4.68 -3.31 -26.31
C PHE A 60 -5.47 -3.25 -25.00
N LEU A 61 -6.51 -2.40 -24.97
CA LEU A 61 -7.43 -2.26 -23.85
C LEU A 61 -8.42 -3.44 -23.74
N HIS A 62 -8.71 -4.06 -24.89
CA HIS A 62 -9.56 -5.24 -25.02
C HIS A 62 -8.87 -6.30 -25.87
N SER A 63 -9.33 -7.54 -25.77
CA SER A 63 -8.93 -8.66 -26.61
C SER A 63 -8.85 -8.26 -28.08
N LYS A 64 -7.69 -8.49 -28.70
CA LYS A 64 -7.48 -8.27 -30.15
C LYS A 64 -8.27 -9.24 -31.03
N TYR A 65 -8.94 -10.23 -30.44
CA TYR A 65 -9.67 -11.28 -31.14
C TYR A 65 -11.19 -11.18 -30.95
N ASN A 66 -11.62 -11.07 -29.70
CA ASN A 66 -13.04 -11.04 -29.32
C ASN A 66 -13.21 -10.34 -27.96
N PRO A 67 -13.46 -9.02 -27.97
CA PRO A 67 -13.72 -8.22 -26.77
C PRO A 67 -14.94 -8.67 -25.95
N VAL A 68 -16.02 -9.10 -26.62
CA VAL A 68 -17.27 -9.53 -25.98
C VAL A 68 -17.03 -10.76 -25.11
N ARG A 69 -16.35 -11.78 -25.64
CA ARG A 69 -16.04 -13.02 -24.90
C ARG A 69 -15.09 -12.77 -23.73
N GLU A 70 -14.16 -11.81 -23.85
CA GLU A 70 -13.31 -11.39 -22.72
C GLU A 70 -14.16 -10.75 -21.63
N ALA A 71 -15.07 -9.85 -22.00
CA ALA A 71 -15.98 -9.18 -21.08
C ALA A 71 -16.91 -10.14 -20.33
N GLU A 72 -17.50 -11.12 -21.01
CA GLU A 72 -18.33 -12.16 -20.38
C GLU A 72 -17.57 -12.97 -19.33
N LYS A 73 -16.31 -13.34 -19.64
CA LYS A 73 -15.44 -14.05 -18.69
C LYS A 73 -15.11 -13.19 -17.49
N PHE A 74 -14.79 -11.91 -17.73
CA PHE A 74 -14.50 -10.95 -16.66
C PHE A 74 -15.72 -10.78 -15.73
N ALA A 75 -16.90 -10.52 -16.30
CA ALA A 75 -18.13 -10.32 -15.54
C ALA A 75 -18.45 -11.54 -14.67
N LYS A 76 -18.43 -12.75 -15.25
CA LYS A 76 -18.70 -13.99 -14.49
C LYS A 76 -17.70 -14.23 -13.35
N ALA A 77 -16.44 -13.86 -13.52
CA ALA A 77 -15.40 -14.08 -12.52
C ALA A 77 -15.41 -13.06 -11.38
N LYS A 78 -15.84 -11.81 -11.64
CA LYS A 78 -15.79 -10.70 -10.67
C LYS A 78 -17.15 -10.30 -10.11
N TRP A 79 -18.24 -10.81 -10.68
CA TRP A 79 -19.60 -10.50 -10.24
C TRP A 79 -19.85 -10.95 -8.81
N GLU A 80 -20.43 -10.05 -8.01
CA GLU A 80 -20.85 -10.31 -6.64
C GLU A 80 -22.22 -9.70 -6.42
N ASN A 81 -23.10 -10.45 -5.75
CA ASN A 81 -24.48 -10.04 -5.52
C ASN A 81 -24.57 -8.94 -4.45
N ASN A 82 -24.51 -7.68 -4.89
CA ASN A 82 -24.56 -6.49 -4.03
C ASN A 82 -25.60 -5.49 -4.55
N LYS A 83 -26.33 -4.85 -3.62
CA LYS A 83 -27.34 -3.83 -3.97
C LYS A 83 -26.76 -2.67 -4.78
N VAL A 84 -25.53 -2.26 -4.46
CA VAL A 84 -24.79 -1.24 -5.20
C VAL A 84 -23.46 -1.83 -5.64
N VAL A 85 -23.17 -1.72 -6.93
CA VAL A 85 -21.94 -2.20 -7.54
C VAL A 85 -21.15 -0.99 -8.02
N LEU A 86 -19.92 -0.84 -7.51
CA LEU A 86 -18.99 0.16 -8.00
C LEU A 86 -18.03 -0.52 -9.00
N LEU A 87 -17.84 0.08 -10.18
CA LEU A 87 -16.97 -0.42 -11.22
C LEU A 87 -15.98 0.65 -11.64
N TYR A 88 -14.69 0.40 -11.49
CA TYR A 88 -13.65 1.22 -12.10
C TYR A 88 -13.28 0.70 -13.50
N GLY A 89 -13.36 1.59 -14.47
CA GLY A 89 -13.01 1.38 -15.86
C GLY A 89 -14.25 1.30 -16.75
N PHE A 90 -14.50 2.35 -17.55
CA PHE A 90 -15.55 2.32 -18.56
C PHE A 90 -15.07 1.58 -19.81
N ALA A 91 -13.82 1.84 -20.23
CA ALA A 91 -13.22 1.26 -21.42
C ALA A 91 -14.15 1.38 -22.65
N PHE A 92 -14.45 0.31 -23.39
CA PHE A 92 -15.51 0.30 -24.42
C PHE A 92 -16.85 -0.25 -23.93
N GLY A 93 -16.98 -0.55 -22.64
CA GLY A 93 -18.24 -0.96 -22.02
C GLY A 93 -18.74 -2.37 -22.30
N TYR A 94 -17.93 -3.23 -22.94
CA TYR A 94 -18.31 -4.65 -23.13
C TYR A 94 -18.57 -5.36 -21.79
N HIS A 95 -17.71 -5.14 -20.81
CA HIS A 95 -17.84 -5.74 -19.47
C HIS A 95 -18.99 -5.11 -18.67
N ILE A 96 -19.33 -3.85 -18.95
CA ILE A 96 -20.51 -3.20 -18.37
C ILE A 96 -21.77 -3.90 -18.86
N GLU A 97 -21.88 -4.18 -20.16
CA GLU A 97 -23.01 -4.92 -20.73
C GLU A 97 -23.11 -6.34 -20.19
N ALA A 98 -21.99 -7.05 -20.08
CA ALA A 98 -21.96 -8.38 -19.49
C ALA A 98 -22.35 -8.37 -17.99
N ILE A 99 -22.00 -7.33 -17.24
CA ILE A 99 -22.43 -7.16 -15.84
C ILE A 99 -23.92 -6.81 -15.77
N LEU A 100 -24.44 -6.01 -16.71
CA LEU A 100 -25.87 -5.68 -16.77
C LEU A 100 -26.76 -6.90 -16.91
N GLU A 101 -26.32 -7.92 -17.64
CA GLU A 101 -27.02 -9.20 -17.78
C GLU A 101 -27.07 -10.02 -16.48
N LEU A 102 -26.20 -9.70 -15.51
CA LEU A 102 -26.12 -10.36 -14.20
C LEU A 102 -26.81 -9.55 -13.07
N LEU A 103 -27.11 -8.27 -13.30
CA LEU A 103 -27.74 -7.38 -12.32
C LEU A 103 -29.19 -7.79 -12.03
N LEU A 104 -29.53 -7.95 -10.75
CA LEU A 104 -30.90 -8.09 -10.27
C LEU A 104 -31.65 -6.75 -10.35
N GLU A 105 -32.99 -6.77 -10.31
CA GLU A 105 -33.85 -5.60 -10.61
C GLU A 105 -33.64 -4.39 -9.68
N ASP A 106 -33.20 -4.60 -8.44
CA ASP A 106 -33.03 -3.57 -7.41
C ASP A 106 -31.59 -3.04 -7.28
N GLN A 107 -30.70 -3.48 -8.18
CA GLN A 107 -29.28 -3.17 -8.10
C GLN A 107 -28.87 -1.96 -8.94
N GLU A 108 -28.01 -1.11 -8.38
CA GLU A 108 -27.46 0.09 -9.03
C GLU A 108 -25.99 -0.13 -9.42
N LEU A 109 -25.58 0.40 -10.57
CA LEU A 109 -24.20 0.29 -11.09
C LEU A 109 -23.57 1.68 -11.29
N TYR A 110 -22.54 1.98 -10.51
CA TYR A 110 -21.75 3.21 -10.63
C TYR A 110 -20.44 2.93 -11.34
N ILE A 111 -20.14 3.70 -12.39
CA ILE A 111 -19.03 3.43 -13.30
C ILE A 111 -18.07 4.61 -13.33
N PHE A 112 -16.82 4.36 -12.99
CA PHE A 112 -15.76 5.36 -12.91
C PHE A 112 -14.80 5.23 -14.09
N GLU A 113 -14.36 6.34 -14.67
CA GLU A 113 -13.29 6.36 -15.69
C GLU A 113 -12.51 7.66 -15.58
N MET A 114 -11.18 7.56 -15.58
CA MET A 114 -10.31 8.73 -15.47
C MET A 114 -9.68 9.17 -16.80
N ASN A 115 -10.12 8.57 -17.90
CA ASN A 115 -9.61 8.85 -19.23
C ASN A 115 -10.74 9.22 -20.23
N LEU A 116 -10.86 10.52 -20.51
CA LEU A 116 -11.84 11.06 -21.46
C LEU A 116 -11.59 10.59 -22.90
N ASP A 117 -10.34 10.37 -23.30
CA ASP A 117 -10.00 9.87 -24.63
C ASP A 117 -10.55 8.46 -24.85
N VAL A 118 -10.44 7.61 -23.83
CA VAL A 118 -10.98 6.25 -23.82
C VAL A 118 -12.50 6.29 -23.89
N PHE A 119 -13.15 7.08 -23.03
CA PHE A 119 -14.62 7.21 -23.02
C PHE A 119 -15.15 7.75 -24.36
N LYS A 120 -14.53 8.80 -24.90
CA LYS A 120 -14.91 9.36 -26.21
C LYS A 120 -14.69 8.37 -27.35
N SER A 121 -13.58 7.62 -27.32
CA SER A 121 -13.31 6.56 -28.30
C SER A 121 -14.40 5.48 -28.28
N ALA A 122 -14.95 5.14 -27.11
CA ALA A 122 -16.05 4.19 -26.99
C ALA A 122 -17.35 4.72 -27.61
N LEU A 123 -17.70 5.98 -27.33
CA LEU A 123 -18.88 6.66 -27.92
C LEU A 123 -18.81 6.68 -29.45
N GLU A 124 -17.61 6.80 -30.01
CA GLU A 124 -17.41 6.80 -31.47
C GLU A 124 -17.42 5.39 -32.08
N ALA A 125 -16.98 4.37 -31.34
CA ALA A 125 -16.74 3.03 -31.85
C ALA A 125 -17.94 2.09 -31.76
N ARG A 126 -18.85 2.29 -30.80
CA ARG A 126 -19.89 1.32 -30.45
C ARG A 126 -21.25 1.96 -30.29
N ASP A 127 -22.31 1.18 -30.53
CA ASP A 127 -23.62 1.51 -29.99
C ASP A 127 -23.63 1.29 -28.48
N LEU A 128 -23.80 2.36 -27.70
CA LEU A 128 -23.83 2.31 -26.24
C LEU A 128 -25.24 2.56 -25.70
N THR A 129 -26.29 2.40 -26.54
CA THR A 129 -27.68 2.64 -26.15
C THR A 129 -28.05 1.88 -24.88
N LYS A 130 -27.72 0.59 -24.79
CA LYS A 130 -28.00 -0.25 -23.61
C LYS A 130 -27.44 0.31 -22.31
N ILE A 131 -26.30 1.00 -22.35
CA ILE A 131 -25.65 1.58 -21.16
C ILE A 131 -26.21 2.99 -20.90
N LEU A 132 -26.23 3.83 -21.93
CA LEU A 132 -26.58 5.25 -21.81
C LEU A 132 -28.08 5.50 -21.59
N SER A 133 -28.96 4.57 -21.97
CA SER A 133 -30.39 4.68 -21.68
C SER A 133 -30.80 4.00 -20.37
N HIS A 134 -29.90 3.26 -19.72
CA HIS A 134 -30.28 2.46 -18.55
C HIS A 134 -30.45 3.35 -17.31
N PRO A 135 -31.57 3.27 -16.59
CA PRO A 135 -31.84 4.14 -15.45
C PRO A 135 -30.94 3.84 -14.25
N ARG A 136 -30.54 2.57 -14.06
CA ARG A 136 -29.74 2.12 -12.91
C ARG A 136 -28.21 2.22 -13.11
N ILE A 137 -27.78 2.91 -14.17
CA ILE A 137 -26.36 3.13 -14.44
C ILE A 137 -26.03 4.59 -14.15
N HIS A 138 -24.99 4.81 -13.37
CA HIS A 138 -24.49 6.13 -12.99
C HIS A 138 -23.05 6.28 -13.50
N LEU A 139 -22.80 7.32 -14.27
CA LEU A 139 -21.49 7.56 -14.87
C LEU A 139 -20.72 8.60 -14.05
N ILE A 140 -19.50 8.28 -13.61
CA ILE A 140 -18.56 9.20 -12.98
C ILE A 140 -17.28 9.24 -13.82
N ILE A 141 -17.31 10.01 -14.90
CA ILE A 141 -16.23 10.07 -15.88
C ILE A 141 -15.53 11.43 -15.77
N SER A 142 -14.31 11.46 -15.26
CA SER A 142 -13.56 12.71 -15.11
C SER A 142 -12.06 12.50 -15.17
N ASP A 143 -11.36 13.38 -15.86
CA ASP A 143 -9.90 13.47 -15.84
C ASP A 143 -9.35 14.27 -14.65
N ASP A 144 -10.20 14.78 -13.75
CA ASP A 144 -9.76 15.38 -12.47
C ASP A 144 -9.65 14.30 -11.38
N PRO A 145 -8.43 14.00 -10.90
CA PRO A 145 -8.23 13.03 -9.82
C PRO A 145 -9.03 13.38 -8.54
N LYS A 146 -9.11 14.65 -8.17
CA LYS A 146 -9.75 15.05 -6.91
C LYS A 146 -11.26 14.81 -6.96
N GLU A 147 -11.89 15.16 -8.08
CA GLU A 147 -13.30 14.92 -8.32
C GLU A 147 -13.62 13.41 -8.25
N LEU A 148 -12.85 12.60 -8.97
CA LEU A 148 -13.05 11.16 -9.02
C LEU A 148 -12.84 10.51 -7.64
N ALA A 149 -11.76 10.87 -6.94
CA ALA A 149 -11.45 10.37 -5.61
C ALA A 149 -12.51 10.75 -4.57
N LEU A 150 -13.03 11.99 -4.63
CA LEU A 150 -14.10 12.44 -3.74
C LEU A 150 -15.37 11.61 -3.94
N ARG A 151 -15.82 11.44 -5.18
CA ARG A 151 -17.01 10.62 -5.50
C ARG A 151 -16.83 9.17 -5.11
N LEU A 152 -15.67 8.59 -5.42
CA LEU A 152 -15.35 7.21 -5.09
C LEU A 152 -15.32 7.00 -3.56
N SER A 153 -14.67 7.89 -2.82
CA SER A 153 -14.59 7.80 -1.36
C SER A 153 -15.95 7.97 -0.68
N GLN A 154 -16.86 8.77 -1.23
CA GLN A 154 -18.21 8.91 -0.71
C GLN A 154 -18.99 7.60 -0.86
N LEU A 155 -18.94 6.98 -2.04
CA LEU A 155 -19.65 5.72 -2.31
C LEU A 155 -19.03 4.54 -1.54
N LEU A 156 -17.70 4.50 -1.41
CA LEU A 156 -17.01 3.46 -0.63
C LEU A 156 -17.29 3.50 0.87
N LYS A 157 -17.72 4.64 1.42
CA LYS A 157 -18.15 4.73 2.83
C LYS A 157 -19.45 3.98 3.09
N GLU A 158 -20.30 3.86 2.06
CA GLU A 158 -21.62 3.24 2.16
C GLU A 158 -21.63 1.82 1.56
N HIS A 159 -20.68 1.51 0.67
CA HIS A 159 -20.63 0.28 -0.10
C HIS A 159 -19.21 -0.25 -0.22
N GLU A 160 -18.96 -1.47 0.25
CA GLU A 160 -17.61 -2.07 0.26
C GLU A 160 -17.24 -2.76 -1.06
N ASN A 161 -18.17 -2.84 -2.04
CA ASN A 161 -17.93 -3.58 -3.28
C ASN A 161 -17.47 -2.69 -4.44
N LEU A 162 -16.16 -2.69 -4.70
CA LEU A 162 -15.56 -2.12 -5.88
C LEU A 162 -14.91 -3.20 -6.75
N ILE A 163 -15.39 -3.29 -7.99
CA ILE A 163 -14.85 -4.12 -9.07
C ILE A 163 -13.90 -3.25 -9.89
N ILE A 164 -12.70 -3.76 -10.17
CA ILE A 164 -11.71 -3.07 -11.00
C ILE A 164 -11.59 -3.80 -12.33
N TYR A 165 -11.76 -3.09 -13.45
CA TYR A 165 -11.38 -3.58 -14.78
C TYR A 165 -9.89 -3.26 -15.02
N PRO A 166 -8.96 -4.23 -14.91
CA PRO A 166 -7.52 -3.93 -14.77
C PRO A 166 -6.92 -3.23 -15.99
N ALA A 167 -7.49 -3.43 -17.18
CA ALA A 167 -6.99 -2.79 -18.38
C ALA A 167 -7.20 -1.27 -18.36
N SER A 168 -8.26 -0.76 -17.71
CA SER A 168 -8.50 0.68 -17.53
C SER A 168 -7.53 1.34 -16.54
N LEU A 169 -6.93 0.59 -15.61
CA LEU A 169 -5.89 1.16 -14.73
C LEU A 169 -4.69 1.67 -15.53
N LYS A 170 -4.34 0.96 -16.60
CA LYS A 170 -3.23 1.29 -17.50
C LYS A 170 -3.50 2.56 -18.32
N THR A 171 -4.77 2.98 -18.42
CA THR A 171 -5.16 4.17 -19.19
C THR A 171 -5.28 5.41 -18.34
N ILE A 172 -5.19 5.32 -17.02
CA ILE A 172 -5.20 6.48 -16.13
C ILE A 172 -4.10 7.46 -16.57
N PRO A 173 -4.38 8.74 -16.82
CA PRO A 173 -3.35 9.74 -17.10
C PRO A 173 -2.34 9.89 -15.94
N GLN A 174 -1.11 10.34 -16.21
CA GLN A 174 -0.06 10.51 -15.18
C GLN A 174 -0.51 11.34 -13.97
N LYS A 175 -1.34 12.37 -14.18
CA LYS A 175 -1.92 13.18 -13.08
C LYS A 175 -2.75 12.37 -12.08
N GLY A 176 -3.22 11.17 -12.46
CA GLY A 176 -3.98 10.26 -11.61
C GLY A 176 -3.17 9.09 -11.06
N ASP A 177 -1.85 9.13 -11.11
CA ASP A 177 -1.01 8.00 -10.66
C ASP A 177 -1.35 7.57 -9.23
N ASN A 178 -1.59 8.50 -8.30
CA ASN A 178 -2.03 8.19 -6.93
C ASN A 178 -3.31 7.35 -6.89
N ILE A 179 -4.30 7.69 -7.74
CA ILE A 179 -5.55 6.93 -7.84
C ILE A 179 -5.28 5.57 -8.47
N ARG A 180 -4.43 5.49 -9.51
CA ARG A 180 -4.02 4.21 -10.09
C ARG A 180 -3.44 3.31 -9.00
N PHE A 181 -2.52 3.81 -8.19
CA PHE A 181 -1.91 3.06 -7.09
C PHE A 181 -2.94 2.53 -6.09
N ILE A 182 -3.88 3.37 -5.65
CA ILE A 182 -4.94 2.97 -4.72
C ILE A 182 -5.84 1.87 -5.31
N LEU A 183 -6.24 2.01 -6.58
CA LEU A 183 -7.09 1.03 -7.25
C LEU A 183 -6.35 -0.29 -7.56
N GLU A 184 -5.05 -0.21 -7.90
CA GLU A 184 -4.19 -1.37 -8.06
C GLU A 184 -4.03 -2.14 -6.73
N ASP A 185 -3.80 -1.43 -5.62
CA ASP A 185 -3.72 -2.01 -4.28
C ASP A 185 -5.06 -2.67 -3.86
N TRP A 186 -6.18 -2.02 -4.19
CA TRP A 186 -7.51 -2.56 -3.96
C TRP A 186 -7.75 -3.89 -4.70
N ASP A 187 -7.44 -3.96 -6.00
CA ASP A 187 -7.64 -5.18 -6.79
C ASP A 187 -6.74 -6.31 -6.29
N ILE A 188 -5.50 -6.02 -5.86
CA ILE A 188 -4.60 -7.01 -5.26
C ILE A 188 -5.21 -7.59 -3.97
N LYS A 189 -5.66 -6.73 -3.05
CA LYS A 189 -6.26 -7.15 -1.77
C LYS A 189 -7.55 -7.95 -1.95
N LYS A 190 -8.41 -7.58 -2.91
CA LYS A 190 -9.64 -8.31 -3.20
C LYS A 190 -9.38 -9.72 -3.75
N THR A 191 -8.22 -9.92 -4.38
CA THR A 191 -7.84 -11.18 -5.02
C THR A 191 -7.01 -12.09 -4.09
N GLU A 192 -6.97 -11.81 -2.78
CA GLU A 192 -6.32 -12.70 -1.81
C GLU A 192 -6.98 -14.10 -1.79
N PRO A 193 -6.20 -15.20 -1.91
CA PRO A 193 -6.73 -16.56 -1.89
C PRO A 193 -7.48 -16.89 -0.59
N ASP A 194 -8.51 -17.74 -0.65
CA ASP A 194 -9.27 -18.13 0.55
C ASP A 194 -8.40 -18.78 1.62
N GLU A 195 -7.36 -19.54 1.24
CA GLU A 195 -6.36 -20.11 2.15
C GLU A 195 -5.64 -19.04 2.98
N TRP A 196 -5.41 -17.85 2.42
CA TRP A 196 -4.79 -16.73 3.11
C TRP A 196 -5.74 -16.17 4.18
N LYS A 197 -7.01 -15.97 3.83
CA LYS A 197 -8.05 -15.52 4.76
C LYS A 197 -8.25 -16.51 5.90
N GLU A 198 -8.35 -17.81 5.59
CA GLU A 198 -8.46 -18.86 6.60
C GLU A 198 -7.25 -18.89 7.56
N ARG A 199 -6.04 -18.69 7.03
CA ARG A 199 -4.82 -18.62 7.84
C ARG A 199 -4.88 -17.45 8.81
N VAL A 200 -5.23 -16.25 8.34
CA VAL A 200 -5.36 -15.04 9.17
C VAL A 200 -6.41 -15.25 10.26
N THR A 201 -7.58 -15.81 9.93
CA THR A 201 -8.64 -16.11 10.90
C THR A 201 -8.19 -17.12 11.95
N ARG A 202 -7.51 -18.21 11.56
CA ARG A 202 -6.98 -19.20 12.49
C ARG A 202 -5.92 -18.62 13.42
N ASN A 203 -5.04 -17.76 12.88
CA ASN A 203 -4.05 -17.05 13.68
C ASN A 203 -4.70 -16.13 14.69
N TYR A 204 -5.71 -15.36 14.27
CA TYR A 204 -6.51 -14.49 15.13
C TYR A 204 -7.09 -15.23 16.34
N GLU A 205 -7.79 -16.34 16.11
CA GLU A 205 -8.39 -17.13 17.18
C GLU A 205 -7.35 -17.67 18.18
N LYS A 206 -6.17 -18.07 17.69
CA LYS A 206 -5.06 -18.52 18.55
C LYS A 206 -4.45 -17.37 19.34
N ASN A 207 -4.19 -16.24 18.68
CA ASN A 207 -3.58 -15.06 19.27
C ASN A 207 -4.45 -14.44 20.37
N LEU A 208 -5.78 -14.44 20.19
CA LEU A 208 -6.71 -14.01 21.24
C LEU A 208 -6.57 -14.80 22.54
N ARG A 209 -6.26 -16.10 22.46
CA ARG A 209 -6.10 -16.97 23.64
C ARG A 209 -4.86 -16.63 24.46
N LEU A 210 -3.91 -15.86 23.91
CA LEU A 210 -2.76 -15.36 24.64
C LEU A 210 -3.12 -14.25 25.63
N ASN A 211 -4.33 -13.66 25.54
CA ASN A 211 -4.84 -12.62 26.44
C ASN A 211 -3.86 -11.47 26.66
N CYS A 212 -3.17 -11.05 25.58
CA CYS A 212 -2.23 -9.94 25.62
C CYS A 212 -2.97 -8.60 25.74
N PRO A 213 -2.44 -7.60 26.48
CA PRO A 213 -2.98 -6.25 26.49
C PRO A 213 -2.95 -5.64 25.09
N ASN A 214 -3.89 -4.74 24.82
CA ASN A 214 -3.91 -4.03 23.55
C ASN A 214 -2.85 -2.92 23.56
N VAL A 215 -2.11 -2.74 22.45
CA VAL A 215 -1.06 -1.71 22.35
C VAL A 215 -1.59 -0.28 22.56
N GLY A 216 -2.89 -0.05 22.35
CA GLY A 216 -3.56 1.21 22.62
C GLY A 216 -3.48 1.68 24.07
N GLU A 217 -3.24 0.77 25.02
CA GLU A 217 -2.97 1.11 26.42
C GLU A 217 -1.66 1.90 26.60
N LEU A 218 -0.78 1.89 25.60
CA LEU A 218 0.49 2.62 25.62
C LEU A 218 0.42 3.98 24.92
N TYR A 219 -0.71 4.33 24.30
CA TYR A 219 -0.80 5.55 23.50
C TYR A 219 -0.55 6.80 24.33
N GLY A 220 0.31 7.69 23.81
CA GLY A 220 0.77 8.90 24.48
C GLY A 220 1.82 8.71 25.59
N ASN A 221 2.18 7.47 25.97
CA ASN A 221 3.14 7.25 27.07
C ASN A 221 4.54 7.80 26.77
N TYR A 222 4.89 7.95 25.49
CA TYR A 222 6.19 8.40 25.03
C TYR A 222 6.14 9.80 24.40
N LYS A 223 5.13 10.60 24.78
CA LYS A 223 4.92 11.94 24.24
C LYS A 223 6.19 12.78 24.26
N GLY A 224 6.53 13.33 23.09
CA GLY A 224 7.64 14.26 22.87
C GLY A 224 9.03 13.63 22.82
N LEU A 225 9.13 12.29 22.84
CA LEU A 225 10.40 11.62 22.62
C LEU A 225 10.70 11.52 21.12
N PRO A 226 11.98 11.60 20.71
CA PRO A 226 12.37 11.23 19.36
C PRO A 226 12.14 9.73 19.16
N PHE A 227 11.50 9.35 18.05
CA PHE A 227 11.27 7.96 17.66
C PHE A 227 12.12 7.63 16.43
N ILE A 228 12.88 6.54 16.51
CA ILE A 228 13.71 6.02 15.42
C ILE A 228 13.05 4.75 14.91
N ILE A 229 12.43 4.84 13.75
CA ILE A 229 11.86 3.69 13.04
C ILE A 229 12.97 3.01 12.28
N VAL A 230 13.33 1.80 12.69
CA VAL A 230 14.38 1.01 12.05
C VAL A 230 13.73 -0.03 11.15
N SER A 231 13.84 0.22 9.84
CA SER A 231 13.29 -0.60 8.77
C SER A 231 14.37 -1.44 8.09
N ALA A 232 13.93 -2.48 7.38
CA ALA A 232 14.80 -3.50 6.79
C ALA A 232 15.40 -3.14 5.42
N GLY A 233 15.44 -1.86 5.03
CA GLY A 233 16.00 -1.45 3.74
C GLY A 233 17.53 -1.61 3.69
N PRO A 234 18.12 -1.97 2.54
CA PRO A 234 19.57 -2.08 2.33
C PRO A 234 20.45 -0.96 2.91
N SER A 235 19.95 0.27 3.00
CA SER A 235 20.72 1.40 3.55
C SER A 235 20.94 1.35 5.06
N LEU A 236 20.24 0.46 5.79
CA LEU A 236 20.37 0.32 7.24
C LEU A 236 21.82 0.07 7.67
N GLU A 237 22.59 -0.69 6.89
CA GLU A 237 23.99 -1.03 7.20
C GLU A 237 24.86 0.21 7.47
N LYS A 238 24.59 1.31 6.76
CA LYS A 238 25.36 2.57 6.87
C LYS A 238 25.17 3.25 8.23
N ASN A 239 24.04 3.00 8.88
CA ASN A 239 23.58 3.71 10.07
C ASN A 239 23.72 2.90 11.36
N MET A 240 24.11 1.63 11.26
CA MET A 240 24.09 0.69 12.38
C MET A 240 24.91 1.16 13.58
N ASN A 241 26.13 1.65 13.33
CA ASN A 241 27.00 2.17 14.39
C ASN A 241 26.41 3.39 15.09
N LEU A 242 25.66 4.23 14.37
CA LEU A 242 25.08 5.45 14.91
C LEU A 242 23.89 5.18 15.83
N LEU A 243 23.11 4.12 15.56
CA LEU A 243 21.99 3.71 16.40
C LEU A 243 22.42 3.36 17.84
N LYS A 244 23.66 2.93 18.04
CA LYS A 244 24.22 2.65 19.38
C LYS A 244 24.26 3.91 20.26
N HIS A 245 24.40 5.09 19.68
CA HIS A 245 24.47 6.36 20.41
C HIS A 245 23.10 6.91 20.85
N LEU A 246 22.01 6.32 20.36
CA LEU A 246 20.63 6.76 20.63
C LEU A 246 20.00 6.05 21.83
N GLU A 247 20.68 5.04 22.39
CA GLU A 247 20.19 4.29 23.54
C GLU A 247 19.86 5.20 24.73
N GLY A 248 18.64 5.04 25.28
CA GLY A 248 18.16 5.83 26.41
C GLY A 248 17.89 7.30 26.09
N ARG A 249 18.02 7.72 24.83
CA ARG A 249 17.85 9.11 24.36
C ARG A 249 16.77 9.25 23.30
N ALA A 250 16.55 8.21 22.51
CA ALA A 250 15.46 8.11 21.56
C ALA A 250 14.82 6.73 21.66
N PHE A 251 13.54 6.65 21.33
CA PHE A 251 12.81 5.38 21.27
C PHE A 251 13.17 4.65 19.98
N ILE A 252 13.82 3.49 20.06
CA ILE A 252 14.17 2.68 18.90
C ILE A 252 13.06 1.67 18.64
N PHE A 253 12.30 1.85 17.56
CA PHE A 253 11.22 0.96 17.16
C PHE A 253 11.62 0.16 15.91
N ALA A 254 11.88 -1.13 16.08
CA ALA A 254 12.32 -2.02 15.02
C ALA A 254 11.16 -2.74 14.31
N VAL A 255 11.26 -2.90 12.99
CA VAL A 255 10.48 -3.93 12.29
C VAL A 255 11.05 -5.33 12.64
N GLY A 256 10.21 -6.36 12.74
CA GLY A 256 10.66 -7.68 13.22
C GLY A 256 11.84 -8.26 12.43
N ARG A 257 11.89 -8.04 11.11
CA ARG A 257 12.99 -8.50 10.25
C ARG A 257 14.37 -7.94 10.61
N VAL A 258 14.46 -6.78 11.28
CA VAL A 258 15.76 -6.20 11.66
C VAL A 258 16.17 -6.55 13.09
N LEU A 259 15.31 -7.22 13.86
CA LEU A 259 15.58 -7.51 15.28
C LEU A 259 16.93 -8.22 15.46
N LYS A 260 17.15 -9.33 14.77
CA LYS A 260 18.42 -10.07 14.86
C LYS A 260 19.63 -9.24 14.47
N THR A 261 19.53 -8.49 13.38
CA THR A 261 20.62 -7.63 12.89
C THR A 261 20.99 -6.59 13.94
N LEU A 262 20.01 -5.97 14.60
CA LEU A 262 20.25 -5.03 15.69
C LEU A 262 20.95 -5.72 16.87
N LEU A 263 20.46 -6.90 17.28
CA LEU A 263 21.02 -7.63 18.42
C LEU A 263 22.45 -8.11 18.18
N LEU A 264 22.78 -8.56 16.96
CA LEU A 264 24.16 -8.92 16.58
C LEU A 264 25.13 -7.75 16.67
N GLU A 265 24.61 -6.53 16.59
CA GLU A 265 25.36 -5.29 16.67
C GLU A 265 25.30 -4.65 18.06
N ASP A 266 24.87 -5.39 19.08
CA ASP A 266 24.66 -4.90 20.46
C ASP A 266 23.66 -3.73 20.53
N ILE A 267 22.62 -3.75 19.70
CA ILE A 267 21.53 -2.77 19.71
C ILE A 267 20.24 -3.46 20.12
N GLU A 268 19.81 -3.23 21.36
CA GLU A 268 18.46 -3.60 21.78
C GLU A 268 17.48 -2.47 21.43
N PRO A 269 16.42 -2.73 20.66
CA PRO A 269 15.34 -1.77 20.45
C PRO A 269 14.46 -1.64 21.71
N ASP A 270 13.73 -0.52 21.81
CA ASP A 270 12.72 -0.31 22.85
C ASP A 270 11.49 -1.19 22.63
N MET A 271 11.18 -1.47 21.37
CA MET A 271 10.05 -2.30 20.94
C MET A 271 10.28 -2.81 19.52
N PHE A 272 9.68 -3.95 19.17
CA PHE A 272 9.66 -4.43 17.78
C PHE A 272 8.27 -4.91 17.36
N CYS A 273 8.03 -4.96 16.04
CA CYS A 273 6.70 -5.25 15.49
C CYS A 273 6.70 -6.42 14.50
N ILE A 274 5.70 -7.30 14.60
CA ILE A 274 5.45 -8.42 13.68
C ILE A 274 3.98 -8.40 13.22
N ILE A 275 3.73 -8.46 11.91
CA ILE A 275 2.35 -8.50 11.38
C ILE A 275 2.05 -9.67 10.44
N ASP A 276 3.08 -10.37 9.94
CA ASP A 276 2.92 -11.35 8.86
C ASP A 276 2.27 -12.64 9.38
N PRO A 277 1.22 -13.17 8.71
CA PRO A 277 0.54 -14.40 9.12
C PRO A 277 1.34 -15.69 8.83
N GLN A 278 2.43 -15.61 8.06
CA GLN A 278 3.25 -16.76 7.69
C GLN A 278 4.24 -17.13 8.80
N TYR A 279 4.26 -18.41 9.16
CA TYR A 279 5.11 -18.92 10.24
C TYR A 279 6.61 -18.81 9.93
N GLU A 280 7.11 -19.47 8.88
CA GLU A 280 8.57 -19.55 8.61
C GLU A 280 9.27 -18.18 8.47
N PRO A 281 8.77 -17.23 7.63
CA PRO A 281 9.41 -15.92 7.49
C PRO A 281 9.36 -15.08 8.78
N THR A 282 8.43 -15.40 9.68
CA THR A 282 8.22 -14.66 10.93
C THR A 282 9.01 -15.29 12.07
N TYR A 283 9.05 -16.62 12.19
CA TYR A 283 9.82 -17.33 13.20
C TYR A 283 11.32 -17.10 13.02
N SER A 284 11.80 -17.03 11.77
CA SER A 284 13.19 -16.69 11.48
C SER A 284 13.62 -15.31 12.03
N GLN A 285 12.68 -14.39 12.31
CA GLN A 285 12.95 -13.07 12.89
C GLN A 285 13.28 -13.13 14.38
N ILE A 286 12.81 -14.15 15.09
CA ILE A 286 12.99 -14.29 16.55
C ILE A 286 13.78 -15.54 16.96
N SER A 287 14.01 -16.49 16.04
CA SER A 287 14.64 -17.78 16.37
C SER A 287 16.04 -17.59 16.99
N GLY A 288 16.30 -18.20 18.14
CA GLY A 288 17.51 -18.00 18.95
C GLY A 288 17.46 -16.79 19.89
N TYR A 289 16.31 -16.12 19.95
CA TYR A 289 16.04 -14.92 20.75
C TYR A 289 14.60 -14.93 21.31
N GLU A 290 14.05 -16.11 21.54
CA GLU A 290 12.69 -16.30 22.03
C GLU A 290 12.47 -15.78 23.47
N ASP A 291 13.53 -15.73 24.28
CA ASP A 291 13.52 -15.38 25.70
C ASP A 291 13.88 -13.92 26.01
N LEU A 292 13.97 -13.09 24.95
CA LEU A 292 14.23 -11.66 25.11
C LEU A 292 13.15 -10.96 25.94
N ASN A 293 13.56 -10.00 26.75
CA ASN A 293 12.63 -9.15 27.50
C ASN A 293 12.20 -7.89 26.71
N ILE A 294 12.19 -7.91 25.37
CA ILE A 294 11.87 -6.74 24.55
C ILE A 294 10.35 -6.75 24.22
N PRO A 295 9.61 -5.64 24.39
CA PRO A 295 8.22 -5.59 24.00
C PRO A 295 8.00 -5.89 22.51
N LEU A 296 7.17 -6.89 22.23
CA LEU A 296 6.66 -7.22 20.90
C LEU A 296 5.26 -6.62 20.73
N VAL A 297 5.06 -5.82 19.69
CA VAL A 297 3.71 -5.51 19.17
C VAL A 297 3.42 -6.44 18.01
N PHE A 298 2.26 -7.09 18.01
CA PHE A 298 1.89 -7.98 16.92
C PHE A 298 0.47 -7.74 16.40
N HIS A 299 0.28 -7.86 15.09
CA HIS A 299 -1.06 -7.87 14.50
C HIS A 299 -1.82 -9.11 14.94
N ASP A 300 -3.11 -8.96 15.22
CA ASP A 300 -3.94 -10.05 15.71
C ASP A 300 -4.00 -11.26 14.75
N GLY A 301 -3.82 -11.06 13.45
CA GLY A 301 -3.69 -12.09 12.42
C GLY A 301 -2.26 -12.62 12.17
N ALA A 302 -1.24 -12.11 12.87
CA ALA A 302 0.15 -12.53 12.71
C ALA A 302 0.35 -14.02 13.07
N ALA A 303 1.43 -14.63 12.57
CA ALA A 303 1.72 -16.05 12.74
C ALA A 303 1.68 -16.51 14.20
N ALA A 304 0.56 -17.11 14.62
CA ALA A 304 0.27 -17.33 16.04
C ALA A 304 1.28 -18.27 16.71
N ASP A 305 1.78 -19.25 15.96
CA ASP A 305 2.80 -20.19 16.47
C ASP A 305 4.15 -19.48 16.68
N THR A 306 4.45 -18.40 15.95
CA THR A 306 5.62 -17.55 16.22
C THR A 306 5.39 -16.67 17.44
N ILE A 307 4.23 -16.03 17.54
CA ILE A 307 3.88 -15.17 18.67
C ILE A 307 3.89 -15.94 19.99
N ALA A 308 3.36 -17.17 20.00
CA ALA A 308 3.32 -18.04 21.17
C ALA A 308 4.72 -18.47 21.64
N LYS A 309 5.70 -18.57 20.73
CA LYS A 309 7.09 -18.92 21.07
C LYS A 309 7.86 -17.76 21.68
N TYR A 310 7.45 -16.51 21.44
CA TYR A 310 8.11 -15.36 22.04
C TYR A 310 7.70 -15.20 23.50
N MET A 311 8.65 -15.27 24.42
CA MET A 311 8.42 -15.25 25.87
C MET A 311 8.42 -13.85 26.48
N GLY A 312 8.89 -12.84 25.74
CA GLY A 312 8.91 -11.46 26.19
C GLY A 312 7.53 -10.80 26.33
N PRO A 313 7.49 -9.53 26.80
CA PRO A 313 6.27 -8.74 26.86
C PRO A 313 5.62 -8.62 25.48
N LYS A 314 4.30 -8.73 25.40
CA LYS A 314 3.54 -8.76 24.15
C LYS A 314 2.33 -7.82 24.22
N TYR A 315 2.08 -7.11 23.12
CA TYR A 315 0.91 -6.26 22.93
C TYR A 315 0.24 -6.60 21.61
N ILE A 316 -1.08 -6.81 21.64
CA ILE A 316 -1.86 -7.09 20.44
C ILE A 316 -2.35 -5.79 19.78
N ALA A 317 -2.31 -5.76 18.45
CA ALA A 317 -2.72 -4.66 17.58
C ALA A 317 -3.75 -5.16 16.56
N SER A 318 -4.71 -4.31 16.20
CA SER A 318 -5.72 -4.66 15.19
C SER A 318 -6.19 -3.43 14.41
N ASP A 319 -6.44 -3.65 13.12
CA ASP A 319 -7.08 -2.73 12.18
C ASP A 319 -8.58 -3.01 12.02
N LYS A 320 -9.13 -3.99 12.76
CA LYS A 320 -10.55 -4.38 12.71
C LYS A 320 -11.29 -3.87 13.94
N LYS A 321 -12.37 -3.11 13.71
CA LYS A 321 -13.18 -2.51 14.79
C LYS A 321 -13.82 -3.56 15.68
N GLU A 322 -14.25 -4.66 15.09
CA GLU A 322 -14.89 -5.79 15.76
C GLU A 322 -13.91 -6.57 16.65
N HIS A 323 -12.59 -6.42 16.44
CA HIS A 323 -11.56 -7.11 17.23
C HIS A 323 -11.07 -6.30 18.44
N ILE A 324 -11.49 -5.03 18.57
CA ILE A 324 -11.04 -4.12 19.63
C ILE A 324 -12.19 -3.68 20.53
N LYS A 325 -11.94 -3.61 21.84
CA LYS A 325 -12.93 -3.13 22.81
C LYS A 325 -13.10 -1.61 22.78
N ASN A 326 -12.00 -0.89 22.57
CA ASN A 326 -11.97 0.56 22.48
C ASN A 326 -11.70 0.97 21.03
N ALA A 327 -12.68 1.59 20.37
CA ALA A 327 -12.54 2.02 18.98
C ALA A 327 -11.38 3.01 18.76
N ASN A 328 -10.96 3.75 19.79
CA ASN A 328 -9.80 4.66 19.72
C ASN A 328 -8.46 3.90 19.60
N HIS A 329 -8.45 2.59 19.87
CA HIS A 329 -7.27 1.73 19.74
C HIS A 329 -7.13 1.10 18.35
N ILE A 330 -8.02 1.43 17.40
CA ILE A 330 -7.90 0.93 16.02
C ILE A 330 -6.63 1.48 15.39
N MET A 331 -5.87 0.60 14.77
CA MET A 331 -4.66 0.96 14.05
C MET A 331 -4.89 1.08 12.55
N ASP A 332 -4.00 1.85 11.92
CA ASP A 332 -3.91 1.93 10.47
C ASP A 332 -2.58 1.30 10.05
N LEU A 333 -2.63 0.07 9.56
CA LEU A 333 -1.44 -0.73 9.26
C LEU A 333 -0.69 -0.26 8.02
N GLY A 334 -1.35 0.44 7.08
CA GLY A 334 -0.75 0.87 5.82
C GLY A 334 -0.12 -0.24 4.96
N GLY A 335 -0.45 -1.50 5.19
CA GLY A 335 -0.04 -2.66 4.37
C GLY A 335 1.39 -3.18 4.55
N SER A 336 2.20 -2.65 5.48
CA SER A 336 3.56 -3.13 5.76
C SER A 336 3.92 -3.02 7.24
N VAL A 337 4.94 -3.74 7.70
CA VAL A 337 5.41 -3.60 9.11
C VAL A 337 5.92 -2.19 9.37
N ALA A 338 6.62 -1.58 8.40
CA ALA A 338 7.15 -0.23 8.53
C ALA A 338 6.04 0.83 8.67
N THR A 339 4.98 0.71 7.88
CA THR A 339 3.82 1.62 7.96
C THR A 339 3.04 1.43 9.26
N CYS A 340 2.89 0.19 9.72
CA CYS A 340 2.37 -0.12 11.06
C CYS A 340 3.21 0.51 12.18
N VAL A 341 4.55 0.37 12.13
CA VAL A 341 5.45 0.98 13.11
C VAL A 341 5.38 2.51 13.08
N MET A 342 5.16 3.12 11.92
CA MET A 342 4.94 4.56 11.80
C MET A 342 3.64 5.01 12.49
N ASP A 343 2.51 4.34 12.23
CA ASP A 343 1.23 4.65 12.91
C ASP A 343 1.35 4.49 14.42
N LEU A 344 2.02 3.43 14.88
CA LEU A 344 2.32 3.22 16.31
C LEU A 344 3.19 4.34 16.88
N SER A 345 4.25 4.75 16.18
CA SER A 345 5.15 5.81 16.64
C SER A 345 4.40 7.14 16.85
N ILE A 346 3.48 7.47 15.94
CA ILE A 346 2.59 8.63 16.07
C ILE A 346 1.71 8.51 17.32
N ARG A 347 1.03 7.37 17.48
CA ARG A 347 0.06 7.15 18.58
C ARG A 347 0.71 7.03 19.95
N LEU A 348 1.93 6.52 20.02
CA LEU A 348 2.75 6.50 21.23
C LEU A 348 3.23 7.91 21.64
N GLY A 349 3.09 8.89 20.75
CA GLY A 349 3.38 10.30 20.98
C GLY A 349 4.76 10.76 20.52
N GLY A 350 5.40 10.00 19.62
CA GLY A 350 6.72 10.31 19.10
C GLY A 350 6.77 11.64 18.36
N ASN A 351 7.77 12.46 18.67
CA ASN A 351 8.09 13.70 17.96
C ASN A 351 9.53 14.14 18.31
N PRO A 352 10.46 14.25 17.35
CA PRO A 352 10.30 13.92 15.93
C PRO A 352 10.19 12.40 15.68
N ILE A 353 9.70 12.02 14.49
CA ILE A 353 9.71 10.64 13.99
C ILE A 353 10.75 10.53 12.87
N VAL A 354 11.72 9.65 13.03
CA VAL A 354 12.90 9.52 12.18
C VAL A 354 12.91 8.15 11.51
N PHE A 355 12.98 8.13 10.18
CA PHE A 355 13.10 6.89 9.40
C PHE A 355 14.56 6.53 9.16
N VAL A 356 14.93 5.28 9.46
CA VAL A 356 16.24 4.71 9.17
C VAL A 356 16.06 3.37 8.47
N GLY A 357 16.70 3.18 7.31
CA GLY A 357 16.51 1.97 6.51
C GLY A 357 15.15 1.89 5.81
N GLN A 358 14.47 3.02 5.62
CA GLN A 358 13.16 3.08 4.95
C GLN A 358 13.35 3.34 3.44
N ASP A 359 13.95 2.37 2.73
CA ASP A 359 14.40 2.63 1.37
C ASP A 359 13.27 2.78 0.33
N LEU A 360 12.19 1.98 0.42
CA LEU A 360 11.06 2.01 -0.53
C LEU A 360 11.48 1.87 -2.02
N ALA A 361 12.67 1.33 -2.26
CA ALA A 361 13.29 1.12 -3.55
C ALA A 361 14.27 -0.06 -3.46
N PHE A 362 14.64 -0.61 -4.61
CA PHE A 362 15.67 -1.63 -4.70
C PHE A 362 17.04 -0.99 -4.81
N THR A 363 17.91 -1.24 -3.83
CA THR A 363 19.30 -0.78 -3.86
C THR A 363 20.17 -1.96 -4.31
N LYS A 364 20.92 -1.82 -5.41
CA LYS A 364 21.73 -2.90 -6.01
C LYS A 364 20.94 -4.20 -6.30
N GLY A 365 19.66 -4.09 -6.62
CA GLY A 365 18.77 -5.24 -6.86
C GLY A 365 18.28 -5.95 -5.58
N GLN A 366 18.54 -5.41 -4.39
CA GLN A 366 18.04 -5.97 -3.13
C GLN A 366 16.82 -5.19 -2.62
N SER A 367 15.82 -5.91 -2.12
CA SER A 367 14.62 -5.33 -1.49
C SER A 367 14.76 -5.06 0.00
N HIS A 368 15.68 -5.78 0.65
CA HIS A 368 15.91 -5.74 2.08
C HIS A 368 17.42 -5.83 2.33
N ALA A 369 17.92 -5.19 3.39
CA ALA A 369 19.27 -5.41 3.89
C ALA A 369 19.45 -6.90 4.16
N TYR A 370 20.57 -7.46 3.68
CA TYR A 370 20.91 -8.88 3.83
C TYR A 370 19.93 -9.86 3.14
N GLY A 371 19.09 -9.37 2.22
CA GLY A 371 18.12 -10.18 1.47
C GLY A 371 18.62 -10.74 0.14
N SER A 372 17.88 -11.70 -0.41
CA SER A 372 18.12 -12.27 -1.74
C SER A 372 17.89 -11.23 -2.86
N ILE A 373 18.68 -11.32 -3.93
CA ILE A 373 18.57 -10.48 -5.14
C ILE A 373 17.17 -10.64 -5.72
N VAL A 374 16.46 -9.52 -5.89
CA VAL A 374 15.16 -9.50 -6.55
C VAL A 374 15.40 -9.57 -8.05
N ASN A 375 14.63 -10.42 -8.73
CA ASN A 375 14.69 -10.52 -10.18
C ASN A 375 14.18 -9.20 -10.80
N ILE A 376 15.10 -8.34 -11.23
CA ILE A 376 14.84 -6.94 -11.62
C ILE A 376 13.84 -6.84 -12.79
N ASP A 377 13.73 -7.88 -13.63
CA ASP A 377 12.85 -7.89 -14.80
C ASP A 377 11.34 -7.82 -14.45
N VAL A 378 10.98 -8.16 -13.21
CA VAL A 378 9.60 -8.17 -12.70
C VAL A 378 9.15 -6.78 -12.22
N SER A 379 10.08 -5.84 -12.03
CA SER A 379 9.83 -4.58 -11.33
C SER A 379 10.36 -3.37 -12.11
N ARG A 380 9.54 -2.86 -13.04
CA ARG A 380 9.93 -1.79 -13.98
C ARG A 380 9.56 -0.37 -13.54
N ARG A 381 9.07 -0.16 -12.31
CA ARG A 381 8.70 1.19 -11.84
C ARG A 381 9.94 1.88 -11.29
N LYS A 382 9.96 3.21 -11.40
CA LYS A 382 11.03 4.06 -10.88
C LYS A 382 10.48 5.04 -9.86
N VAL A 383 11.33 5.41 -8.89
CA VAL A 383 11.04 6.43 -7.89
C VAL A 383 12.23 7.37 -7.76
N LYS A 384 11.97 8.64 -7.48
CA LYS A 384 13.03 9.61 -7.20
C LYS A 384 13.73 9.22 -5.90
N GLY A 385 15.05 9.05 -5.96
CA GLY A 385 15.92 8.82 -4.82
C GLY A 385 16.28 10.11 -4.10
N GLN A 386 16.82 9.98 -2.89
CA GLN A 386 17.19 11.13 -2.05
C GLN A 386 18.31 12.00 -2.64
N ASN A 387 19.17 11.44 -3.51
CA ASN A 387 20.26 12.16 -4.16
C ASN A 387 19.84 12.70 -5.54
N GLY A 388 18.54 12.65 -5.89
CA GLY A 388 18.01 13.08 -7.17
C GLY A 388 18.10 12.04 -8.29
N GLU A 389 18.66 10.87 -8.01
CA GLU A 389 18.69 9.72 -8.91
C GLU A 389 17.30 9.10 -9.08
N PHE A 390 17.13 8.20 -10.06
CA PHE A 390 15.94 7.35 -10.15
C PHE A 390 16.30 5.91 -9.77
N LEU A 391 15.59 5.37 -8.77
CA LEU A 391 15.78 4.02 -8.26
C LEU A 391 14.66 3.11 -8.76
N ASP A 392 14.98 1.84 -9.02
CA ASP A 392 13.97 0.84 -9.34
C ASP A 392 13.12 0.52 -8.11
N THR A 393 11.82 0.32 -8.30
CA THR A 393 10.87 0.04 -7.21
C THR A 393 9.68 -0.76 -7.72
N SER A 394 8.90 -1.32 -6.79
CA SER A 394 7.69 -2.07 -7.10
C SER A 394 6.43 -1.25 -6.85
N LEU A 395 5.31 -1.74 -7.36
CA LEU A 395 3.99 -1.20 -7.04
C LEU A 395 3.74 -1.17 -5.52
N GLY A 396 4.00 -2.26 -4.81
CA GLY A 396 3.78 -2.33 -3.36
C GLY A 396 4.62 -1.32 -2.58
N LEU A 397 5.91 -1.16 -2.92
CA LEU A 397 6.78 -0.17 -2.27
C LEU A 397 6.32 1.27 -2.56
N LEU A 398 5.84 1.56 -3.77
CA LEU A 398 5.21 2.84 -4.08
C LEU A 398 3.92 3.04 -3.29
N SER A 399 3.07 2.04 -3.14
CA SER A 399 1.86 2.14 -2.31
C SER A 399 2.21 2.49 -0.86
N PHE A 400 3.24 1.87 -0.29
CA PHE A 400 3.72 2.22 1.07
C PHE A 400 4.27 3.64 1.13
N LYS A 401 5.03 4.08 0.11
CA LYS A 401 5.51 5.46 0.02
C LYS A 401 4.36 6.47 0.06
N HIS A 402 3.34 6.29 -0.79
CA HIS A 402 2.19 7.21 -0.83
C HIS A 402 1.39 7.18 0.47
N TRP A 403 1.24 6.01 1.10
CA TRP A 403 0.62 5.93 2.42
C TRP A 403 1.41 6.73 3.46
N ILE A 404 2.74 6.62 3.49
CA ILE A 404 3.60 7.37 4.40
C ILE A 404 3.44 8.88 4.18
N GLU A 405 3.49 9.34 2.92
CA GLU A 405 3.36 10.76 2.58
C GLU A 405 1.99 11.35 2.96
N ASN A 406 0.92 10.58 2.75
CA ASN A 406 -0.41 10.98 3.21
C ASN A 406 -0.48 11.02 4.74
N LYS A 407 0.08 10.02 5.43
CA LYS A 407 0.12 9.98 6.89
C LYS A 407 0.91 11.15 7.48
N ILE A 408 2.01 11.56 6.85
CA ILE A 408 2.77 12.77 7.19
C ILE A 408 1.89 14.01 7.06
N LYS A 409 1.21 14.15 5.92
CA LYS A 409 0.32 15.29 5.65
C LYS A 409 -0.83 15.41 6.65
N ASP A 410 -1.36 14.29 7.11
CA ASP A 410 -2.43 14.23 8.12
C ASP A 410 -1.93 14.57 9.54
N ASN A 411 -0.62 14.61 9.76
CA ASN A 411 0.00 14.88 11.05
C ASN A 411 0.97 16.08 11.01
N PRO A 412 0.50 17.30 10.64
CA PRO A 412 1.36 18.47 10.43
C PRO A 412 2.04 19.00 11.70
N HIS A 413 1.66 18.49 12.87
CA HIS A 413 2.21 18.86 14.18
C HIS A 413 3.40 17.98 14.61
N ILE A 414 3.71 16.93 13.85
CA ILE A 414 4.84 16.04 14.07
C ILE A 414 5.89 16.35 13.03
N GLU A 415 7.14 16.45 13.46
CA GLU A 415 8.26 16.56 12.54
C GLU A 415 8.70 15.16 12.08
N PHE A 416 8.64 14.94 10.77
CA PHE A 416 9.10 13.71 10.14
C PHE A 416 10.46 13.94 9.49
N ILE A 417 11.40 13.04 9.77
CA ILE A 417 12.77 13.12 9.27
C ILE A 417 13.08 11.82 8.53
N ASN A 418 13.50 11.93 7.27
CA ASN A 418 14.07 10.80 6.55
C ASN A 418 15.59 10.82 6.72
N ALA A 419 16.08 9.96 7.61
CA ALA A 419 17.50 9.73 7.89
C ALA A 419 18.09 8.50 7.17
N THR A 420 17.33 7.94 6.24
CA THR A 420 17.76 6.83 5.40
C THR A 420 18.85 7.35 4.45
N GLU A 421 20.04 6.75 4.45
CA GLU A 421 21.12 7.20 3.57
C GLU A 421 21.10 6.41 2.25
N GLY A 422 20.13 6.77 1.42
CA GLY A 422 19.75 6.06 0.19
C GLY A 422 18.23 5.99 0.04
N GLY A 423 17.76 5.15 -0.88
CA GLY A 423 16.33 4.92 -1.05
C GLY A 423 15.56 6.13 -1.61
N ALA A 424 14.23 6.00 -1.58
CA ALA A 424 13.30 6.96 -2.14
C ALA A 424 13.26 8.28 -1.35
N PHE A 425 13.11 9.38 -2.08
CA PHE A 425 12.69 10.65 -1.52
C PHE A 425 11.24 10.54 -1.03
N ILE A 426 10.94 11.03 0.18
CA ILE A 426 9.63 10.94 0.82
C ILE A 426 9.14 12.36 1.07
N GLU A 427 8.13 12.79 0.32
CA GLU A 427 7.54 14.13 0.39
C GLU A 427 6.99 14.41 1.80
N GLY A 428 7.23 15.62 2.30
CA GLY A 428 6.84 16.05 3.64
C GLY A 428 7.84 15.72 4.75
N CYS A 429 8.88 14.92 4.49
CA CYS A 429 9.99 14.74 5.43
C CYS A 429 11.03 15.86 5.31
N LYS A 430 11.71 16.17 6.42
CA LYS A 430 13.06 16.75 6.36
C LYS A 430 14.07 15.68 5.99
N HIS A 431 14.97 15.97 5.06
CA HIS A 431 16.00 15.03 4.60
C HIS A 431 17.36 15.43 5.20
N MET A 432 17.97 14.54 5.99
CA MET A 432 19.30 14.73 6.59
C MET A 432 19.90 13.38 6.96
N THR A 433 21.21 13.27 7.17
CA THR A 433 21.84 12.02 7.64
C THR A 433 21.44 11.73 9.10
N LEU A 434 21.57 10.46 9.53
CA LEU A 434 21.32 10.11 10.93
C LEU A 434 22.31 10.81 11.87
N GLN A 435 23.55 11.01 11.43
CA GLN A 435 24.54 11.79 12.17
C GLN A 435 24.08 13.24 12.39
N ASN A 436 23.59 13.92 11.34
CA ASN A 436 23.08 15.28 11.47
C ASN A 436 21.86 15.35 12.39
N PHE A 437 20.99 14.33 12.36
CA PHE A 437 19.90 14.25 13.33
C PHE A 437 20.46 14.16 14.76
N ILE A 438 21.41 13.26 15.01
CA ILE A 438 22.04 13.11 16.33
C ILE A 438 22.61 14.44 16.81
N ASP A 439 23.39 15.11 15.97
CA ASP A 439 24.10 16.34 16.36
C ASP A 439 23.15 17.51 16.67
N ASN A 440 22.00 17.58 15.97
CA ASN A 440 21.08 18.71 16.09
C ASN A 440 19.91 18.46 17.07
N TYR A 441 19.52 17.20 17.29
CA TYR A 441 18.32 16.87 18.08
C TYR A 441 18.61 16.14 19.38
N ILE A 442 19.75 15.44 19.49
CA ILE A 442 20.05 14.64 20.67
C ILE A 442 20.91 15.44 21.64
N ASN A 443 20.31 15.86 22.75
CA ASN A 443 21.03 16.56 23.79
C ASN A 443 21.71 15.56 24.75
N TYR A 444 23.02 15.42 24.63
CA TYR A 444 23.82 14.53 25.46
C TYR A 444 23.94 14.96 26.94
N SER A 445 23.66 16.22 27.25
CA SER A 445 23.66 16.73 28.63
C SER A 445 22.45 16.27 29.45
N ASN A 446 21.38 15.83 28.80
CA ASN A 446 20.22 15.27 29.48
C ASN A 446 20.51 13.85 29.97
N SER A 447 19.98 13.51 31.15
CA SER A 447 19.94 12.12 31.62
C SER A 447 19.07 11.27 30.70
N PHE A 448 19.33 9.96 30.67
CA PHE A 448 18.47 9.02 29.95
C PHE A 448 17.01 9.13 30.40
N ASP A 449 16.09 9.07 29.45
CA ASP A 449 14.66 9.13 29.75
C ASP A 449 14.24 7.83 30.44
N LYS A 450 13.58 7.95 31.60
CA LYS A 450 13.19 6.80 32.42
C LYS A 450 12.11 5.93 31.78
N ARG A 451 11.42 6.44 30.76
CA ARG A 451 10.41 5.70 29.98
C ARG A 451 11.05 4.74 28.99
N LEU A 452 12.30 5.00 28.58
CA LEU A 452 13.05 4.16 27.65
C LEU A 452 13.66 2.96 28.36
N ARG A 453 13.87 1.89 27.60
CA ARG A 453 14.45 0.67 28.16
C ARG A 453 15.91 0.89 28.56
N LYS A 454 16.28 0.35 29.72
CA LYS A 454 17.68 0.17 30.10
C LYS A 454 18.12 -1.20 29.62
N ARG A 455 19.18 -1.28 28.80
CA ARG A 455 19.75 -2.56 28.39
C ARG A 455 20.26 -3.32 29.60
N ARG A 456 20.13 -4.64 29.58
CA ARG A 456 20.86 -5.47 30.55
C ARG A 456 22.34 -5.41 30.19
N LEU A 457 23.17 -5.07 31.18
CA LEU A 457 24.63 -5.07 31.01
C LEU A 457 25.10 -6.40 30.39
N LYS A 458 26.09 -6.30 29.49
CA LYS A 458 26.67 -7.29 28.56
C LYS A 458 26.93 -8.74 29.03
N GLU A 459 26.63 -9.11 30.27
CA GLU A 459 27.04 -10.41 30.85
C GLU A 459 26.04 -11.55 30.59
N GLU A 460 24.73 -11.30 30.47
CA GLU A 460 23.75 -12.40 30.35
C GLU A 460 23.63 -12.97 28.92
N VAL A 461 23.78 -12.16 27.86
CA VAL A 461 23.62 -12.62 26.46
C VAL A 461 24.83 -13.43 25.96
N LYS A 462 26.03 -13.18 26.53
CA LYS A 462 27.24 -13.96 26.20
C LYS A 462 27.21 -15.39 26.72
N ILE A 463 26.44 -15.67 27.77
CA ILE A 463 26.35 -17.03 28.35
C ILE A 463 25.55 -17.96 27.43
N PHE A 464 24.55 -17.43 26.71
CA PHE A 464 23.75 -18.24 25.77
C PHE A 464 24.47 -18.58 24.46
N THR A 465 25.25 -17.64 23.91
CA THR A 465 25.97 -17.83 22.65
C THR A 465 27.22 -18.70 22.79
N SER A 466 27.91 -18.63 23.93
CA SER A 466 29.06 -19.52 24.22
C SER A 466 28.63 -20.97 24.48
N SER A 467 27.41 -21.21 24.94
CA SER A 467 26.86 -22.57 25.13
C SER A 467 26.53 -23.29 23.81
N ILE A 468 26.24 -22.55 22.73
CA ILE A 468 25.91 -23.12 21.41
C ILE A 468 27.17 -23.42 20.59
N GLN A 469 28.26 -22.65 20.77
CA GLN A 469 29.53 -22.91 20.08
C GLN A 469 30.29 -24.13 20.61
N TYR A 470 29.95 -24.66 21.79
CA TYR A 470 30.55 -25.88 22.34
C TYR A 470 29.73 -27.17 22.07
N ILE A 471 28.62 -27.08 21.34
CA ILE A 471 27.73 -28.23 21.04
C ILE A 471 27.61 -28.54 19.53
N ASN A 472 28.29 -27.81 18.65
CA ASN A 472 28.33 -28.14 17.20
C ASN A 472 29.73 -28.52 16.72
#